data_AF-A0A7V4L7Y5-F1
#
_entry.id   AF-A0A7V4L7Y5-F1
#
_cell.length_a   1.000
_cell.length_b   1.000
_cell.length_c   1.000
_cell.angle_alpha   90.00
_cell.angle_beta   90.00
_cell.angle_gamma   90.00
#
_symmetry.space_group_name_H-M   'P 1'
#
loop_
_entity.id
_entity.type
_entity.pdbx_description
1 polymer ?
#
loop_
_entity_poly.entity_id
_entity_poly.type
_entity_poly.pdbx_seq_one_letter_code
_entity_poly.pdbx_strand_id
1 'polypeptide(L)'
;FADKDIAVRSTRVLVRQRLRRIAISVCALATAIGLLILPVRSYGRASAFVDEAQRLIDRLARRQEPNGLPSAETLESLHDASKVITTENASSLLFPHTERDRHLRTAIAHAIVLPVLRADVARRSGASTSAELMDALVAHLLLTQMKQPDEPTPRTSRWPQAAAMAGQKLALRWESLSGPKPASRAPRVVEALTHWYASGIDDPGELPERDRKFVASARAQLLSADDDPVAEMVRDPSMPRDLRMVDILGGAAILFASDDGKHGPAVRGAFTPAGYRVVKERLAQLQRRQDDDDNAWILGKERKARDAQTIARIKKDYFDQYVGAWKVFLLTLAVQEPTTLEQARVFLKKLANEKPFATIWRNLGEFLSLNEDSPTAKALDQVKNAIPGEREQEEGPRQVSAEFEGLMRMVSVKPSGFEQYDQIIMDVASALGEQGAPDPKVFQNVLHASRASLSALLARYNERGWERRVLERILMPPLRGAEMAVLGASAELANRKWCETVVVTYDELLAGKFPFVMGKNAAEARLADVERFFQPNTGILWQYFAQSVQPDVEQTGSGFRMKEGAPLRF
;
A
#
# COMPACT_ATOMS: atom_id res chain seq x y z
N PHE A 1 -94.19 -41.96 44.69
CA PHE A 1 -93.10 -42.28 45.63
C PHE A 1 -91.94 -42.90 44.87
N ALA A 2 -90.99 -42.08 44.41
CA ALA A 2 -89.79 -42.54 43.70
C ALA A 2 -88.59 -42.72 44.65
N ASP A 3 -88.85 -43.23 45.86
CA ASP A 3 -87.88 -43.33 46.96
C ASP A 3 -87.90 -44.73 47.60
N LYS A 4 -87.93 -45.78 46.78
CA LYS A 4 -87.82 -47.16 47.29
C LYS A 4 -86.38 -47.71 47.29
N ASP A 5 -85.47 -47.08 46.54
CA ASP A 5 -84.07 -47.53 46.42
C ASP A 5 -83.08 -46.78 47.33
N ILE A 6 -83.55 -45.87 48.19
CA ILE A 6 -82.68 -45.08 49.08
C ILE A 6 -82.41 -45.78 50.43
N ALA A 7 -83.25 -46.75 50.83
CA ALA A 7 -83.18 -47.32 52.18
C ALA A 7 -82.07 -48.37 52.42
N VAL A 8 -81.31 -48.82 51.41
CA VAL A 8 -80.23 -49.82 51.59
C VAL A 8 -78.92 -49.41 50.92
N ARG A 9 -78.64 -48.10 50.83
CA ARG A 9 -77.28 -47.65 50.48
C ARG A 9 -76.47 -47.52 51.75
N SER A 10 -75.62 -48.52 52.02
CA SER A 10 -74.69 -48.48 53.16
C SER A 10 -73.90 -47.18 53.13
N THR A 11 -73.65 -46.61 54.31
CA THR A 11 -72.93 -45.34 54.49
C THR A 11 -71.62 -45.27 53.71
N ARG A 12 -70.96 -46.41 53.50
CA ARG A 12 -69.75 -46.54 52.66
C ARG A 12 -69.97 -46.14 51.20
N VAL A 13 -71.11 -46.46 50.59
CA VAL A 13 -71.42 -46.13 49.18
C VAL A 13 -71.63 -44.62 49.01
N LEU A 14 -72.34 -43.98 49.95
CA LEU A 14 -72.55 -42.53 49.93
C LEU A 14 -71.24 -41.76 50.12
N VAL A 15 -70.34 -42.23 51.01
CA VAL A 15 -69.00 -41.64 51.17
C VAL A 15 -68.17 -41.78 49.89
N ARG A 16 -68.20 -42.95 49.24
CA ARG A 16 -67.47 -43.18 47.97
C ARG A 16 -68.00 -42.31 46.83
N GLN A 17 -69.32 -42.09 46.75
CA GLN A 17 -69.91 -41.18 45.77
C GLN A 17 -69.58 -39.71 46.07
N ARG A 18 -69.59 -39.28 47.34
CA ARG A 18 -69.12 -37.92 47.71
C ARG A 18 -67.65 -37.71 47.36
N LEU A 19 -66.77 -38.68 47.69
CA LEU A 19 -65.35 -38.62 47.32
C LEU A 19 -65.14 -38.55 45.81
N ARG A 20 -65.88 -39.33 45.01
CA ARG A 20 -65.81 -39.25 43.54
C ARG A 20 -66.25 -37.89 43.02
N ARG A 21 -67.35 -37.31 43.55
CA ARG A 21 -67.79 -35.97 43.16
C ARG A 21 -66.75 -34.91 43.51
N ILE A 22 -66.18 -34.97 44.71
CA ILE A 22 -65.10 -34.05 45.13
C ILE A 22 -63.88 -34.21 44.23
N ALA A 23 -63.45 -35.44 43.94
CA ALA A 23 -62.31 -35.69 43.07
C ALA A 23 -62.52 -35.16 41.64
N ILE A 24 -63.72 -35.36 41.07
CA ILE A 24 -64.09 -34.82 39.76
C ILE A 24 -64.08 -33.28 39.80
N SER A 25 -64.65 -32.66 40.83
CA SER A 25 -64.63 -31.20 40.99
C SER A 25 -63.22 -30.65 41.13
N VAL A 26 -62.33 -31.33 41.87
CA VAL A 26 -60.92 -30.94 42.03
C VAL A 26 -60.16 -31.08 40.71
N CYS A 27 -60.35 -32.18 39.96
CA CYS A 27 -59.76 -32.34 38.63
C CYS A 27 -60.26 -31.27 37.66
N ALA A 28 -61.57 -31.00 37.62
CA ALA A 28 -62.15 -29.96 36.77
C ALA A 28 -61.59 -28.56 37.12
N LEU A 29 -61.45 -28.25 38.41
CA LEU A 29 -60.83 -27.01 38.88
C LEU A 29 -59.35 -26.93 38.48
N ALA A 30 -58.58 -28.01 38.66
CA ALA A 30 -57.18 -28.07 38.28
C ALA A 30 -56.98 -27.90 36.76
N THR A 31 -57.84 -28.51 35.94
CA THR A 31 -57.84 -28.31 34.48
C THR A 31 -58.24 -26.89 34.12
N ALA A 32 -59.25 -26.30 34.76
CA ALA A 32 -59.65 -24.91 34.53
C ALA A 32 -58.52 -23.92 34.91
N ILE A 33 -57.84 -24.14 36.04
CA ILE A 33 -56.67 -23.36 36.45
C ILE A 33 -55.53 -23.53 35.43
N GLY A 34 -55.23 -24.76 35.02
CA GLY A 34 -54.22 -25.06 34.00
C GLY A 34 -54.49 -24.34 32.66
N LEU A 35 -55.76 -24.32 32.23
CA LEU A 35 -56.18 -23.62 31.02
C LEU A 35 -56.13 -22.09 31.15
N LEU A 36 -56.31 -21.53 32.35
CA LEU A 36 -56.24 -20.08 32.60
C LEU A 36 -54.80 -19.56 32.75
N ILE A 37 -53.85 -20.40 33.18
CA ILE A 37 -52.44 -19.99 33.33
C ILE A 37 -51.85 -19.51 31.99
N LEU A 38 -52.18 -20.15 30.87
CA LEU A 38 -51.65 -19.78 29.55
C LEU A 38 -52.16 -18.41 29.07
N PRO A 39 -53.48 -18.11 29.04
CA PRO A 39 -54.00 -16.78 28.75
C PRO A 39 -53.50 -15.70 29.71
N VAL A 40 -53.43 -15.96 31.01
CA VAL A 40 -52.98 -14.95 32.00
C VAL A 40 -51.50 -14.63 31.81
N ARG A 41 -50.63 -15.64 31.63
CA ARG A 41 -49.21 -15.41 31.34
C ARG A 41 -49.02 -14.74 29.97
N SER A 42 -49.82 -15.13 28.98
CA SER A 42 -49.82 -14.49 27.67
C SER A 42 -50.23 -13.02 27.75
N TYR A 43 -51.29 -12.71 28.49
CA TYR A 43 -51.78 -11.34 28.66
C TYR A 43 -50.73 -10.49 29.38
N GLY A 44 -50.13 -11.00 30.47
CA GLY A 44 -49.10 -10.29 31.20
C GLY A 44 -47.85 -9.99 30.37
N ARG A 45 -47.42 -10.93 29.50
CA ARG A 45 -46.33 -10.68 28.54
C ARG A 45 -46.74 -9.67 27.47
N ALA A 46 -47.94 -9.81 26.92
CA ALA A 46 -48.45 -8.90 25.89
C ALA A 46 -48.64 -7.47 26.43
N SER A 47 -49.08 -7.28 27.68
CA SER A 47 -49.21 -5.96 28.30
C SER A 47 -47.84 -5.36 28.60
N ALA A 48 -46.90 -6.14 29.13
CA ALA A 48 -45.53 -5.68 29.36
C ALA A 48 -44.84 -5.26 28.06
N PHE A 49 -45.04 -6.01 26.97
CA PHE A 49 -44.56 -5.65 25.65
C PHE A 49 -45.18 -4.34 25.15
N VAL A 50 -46.50 -4.14 25.32
CA VAL A 50 -47.18 -2.90 24.92
C VAL A 50 -46.67 -1.70 25.71
N ASP A 51 -46.51 -1.84 27.02
CA ASP A 51 -45.99 -0.76 27.88
C ASP A 51 -44.56 -0.39 27.47
N GLU A 52 -43.72 -1.37 27.16
CA GLU A 52 -42.34 -1.13 26.75
C GLU A 52 -42.25 -0.54 25.33
N ALA A 53 -43.11 -1.00 24.41
CA ALA A 53 -43.25 -0.44 23.07
C ALA A 53 -43.71 1.03 23.13
N GLN A 54 -44.69 1.36 23.96
CA GLN A 54 -45.14 2.75 24.15
C GLN A 54 -44.02 3.63 24.72
N ARG A 55 -43.28 3.15 25.73
CA ARG A 55 -42.12 3.88 26.27
C ARG A 55 -41.05 4.11 25.22
N LEU A 56 -40.80 3.12 24.36
CA LEU A 56 -39.85 3.26 23.26
C LEU A 56 -40.31 4.34 22.28
N ILE A 57 -41.59 4.31 21.87
CA ILE A 57 -42.18 5.30 20.96
C ILE A 57 -42.08 6.72 21.57
N ASP A 58 -42.46 6.88 22.84
CA ASP A 58 -42.42 8.17 23.53
C ASP A 58 -40.99 8.72 23.63
N ARG A 59 -39.99 7.88 23.88
CA ARG A 59 -38.58 8.30 23.95
C ARG A 59 -38.05 8.67 22.58
N LEU A 60 -38.37 7.89 21.55
CA LEU A 60 -38.01 8.19 20.17
C LEU A 60 -38.64 9.50 19.68
N ALA A 61 -39.86 9.83 20.11
CA ALA A 61 -40.56 11.05 19.73
C ALA A 61 -39.99 12.31 20.41
N ARG A 62 -39.42 12.21 21.62
CA ARG A 62 -39.05 13.37 22.45
C ARG A 62 -37.65 13.95 22.19
N ARG A 63 -36.76 13.26 21.47
CA ARG A 63 -35.36 13.67 21.32
C ARG A 63 -34.80 13.37 19.93
N GLN A 64 -35.08 14.27 18.99
CA GLN A 64 -34.35 14.36 17.73
C GLN A 64 -33.37 15.53 17.80
N GLU A 65 -32.13 15.27 17.37
CA GLU A 65 -31.12 16.30 17.17
C GLU A 65 -31.59 17.32 16.10
N PRO A 66 -30.96 18.51 15.97
CA PRO A 66 -31.33 19.50 14.95
C PRO A 66 -31.26 18.98 13.51
N ASN A 67 -30.48 17.93 13.27
CA ASN A 67 -30.38 17.23 11.98
C ASN A 67 -31.48 16.16 11.77
N GLY A 68 -32.40 16.00 12.72
CA GLY A 68 -33.49 15.04 12.71
C GLY A 68 -33.10 13.61 13.11
N LEU A 69 -31.81 13.34 13.38
CA LEU A 69 -31.35 12.01 13.79
C LEU A 69 -31.65 11.75 15.28
N PRO A 70 -31.91 10.49 15.68
CA PRO A 70 -32.03 10.16 17.09
C PRO A 70 -30.67 10.36 17.78
N SER A 71 -30.66 11.03 18.93
CA SER A 71 -29.43 11.28 19.68
C SER A 71 -28.85 9.99 20.26
N ALA A 72 -27.52 9.91 20.37
CA ALA A 72 -26.84 8.73 20.91
C ALA A 72 -27.35 8.38 22.32
N GLU A 73 -27.50 9.38 23.19
CA GLU A 73 -28.02 9.21 24.56
C GLU A 73 -29.44 8.60 24.57
N THR A 74 -30.29 9.02 23.64
CA THR A 74 -31.65 8.48 23.51
C THR A 74 -31.61 7.00 23.13
N LEU A 75 -30.80 6.64 22.13
CA LEU A 75 -30.64 5.25 21.69
C LEU A 75 -30.03 4.36 22.78
N GLU A 76 -29.07 4.87 23.55
CA GLU A 76 -28.50 4.11 24.66
C GLU A 76 -29.52 3.81 25.76
N SER A 77 -30.40 4.77 26.07
CA SER A 77 -31.49 4.55 27.01
C SER A 77 -32.48 3.48 26.54
N LEU A 78 -32.53 3.21 25.23
CA LEU A 78 -33.41 2.24 24.59
C LEU A 78 -32.80 0.84 24.46
N HIS A 79 -31.56 0.63 24.90
CA HIS A 79 -30.87 -0.65 24.70
C HIS A 79 -31.65 -1.84 25.27
N ASP A 80 -32.10 -1.76 26.52
CA ASP A 80 -32.84 -2.85 27.15
C ASP A 80 -34.24 -3.03 26.54
N ALA A 81 -34.93 -1.93 26.21
CA ALA A 81 -36.21 -1.96 25.51
C ALA A 81 -36.10 -2.63 24.13
N SER A 82 -35.04 -2.32 23.38
CA SER A 82 -34.79 -2.89 22.06
C SER A 82 -34.55 -4.40 22.13
N LYS A 83 -33.89 -4.91 23.18
CA LYS A 83 -33.70 -6.34 23.41
C LYS A 83 -35.01 -7.07 23.68
N VAL A 84 -35.90 -6.48 24.48
CA VAL A 84 -37.22 -7.07 24.75
C VAL A 84 -38.01 -7.18 23.46
N ILE A 85 -38.02 -6.11 22.65
CA ILE A 85 -38.76 -6.07 21.38
C ILE A 85 -38.18 -7.05 20.33
N THR A 86 -36.86 -7.22 20.30
CA THR A 86 -36.18 -8.03 19.27
C THR A 86 -36.08 -9.51 19.61
N THR A 87 -35.99 -9.89 20.89
CA THR A 87 -35.81 -11.29 21.31
C THR A 87 -37.13 -12.00 21.61
N GLU A 88 -38.13 -11.28 22.11
CA GLU A 88 -39.43 -11.88 22.38
C GLU A 88 -40.27 -11.89 21.10
N ASN A 89 -40.18 -12.97 20.33
CA ASN A 89 -41.27 -13.41 19.45
C ASN A 89 -42.46 -13.82 20.35
N ALA A 90 -43.09 -12.83 20.97
CA ALA A 90 -44.16 -13.00 21.94
C ALA A 90 -45.49 -13.35 21.28
N SER A 91 -45.49 -13.86 20.04
CA SER A 91 -46.68 -14.35 19.36
C SER A 91 -47.28 -15.49 20.19
N SER A 92 -48.22 -15.14 21.06
CA SER A 92 -49.08 -16.11 21.69
C SER A 92 -50.17 -16.47 20.70
N LEU A 93 -50.54 -17.75 20.65
CA LEU A 93 -51.64 -18.24 19.83
C LEU A 93 -52.98 -17.53 20.11
N LEU A 94 -53.09 -16.84 21.25
CA LEU A 94 -54.34 -16.25 21.73
C LEU A 94 -54.48 -14.75 21.38
N PHE A 95 -53.39 -14.05 21.10
CA PHE A 95 -53.41 -12.60 20.81
C PHE A 95 -52.46 -12.27 19.66
N PRO A 96 -52.92 -12.36 18.39
CA PRO A 96 -52.10 -11.98 17.25
C PRO A 96 -51.70 -10.50 17.35
N HIS A 97 -50.39 -10.22 17.25
CA HIS A 97 -49.82 -8.88 17.42
C HIS A 97 -49.79 -8.04 16.15
N THR A 98 -50.39 -8.51 15.05
CA THR A 98 -50.21 -7.97 13.70
C THR A 98 -50.49 -6.47 13.60
N GLU A 99 -51.55 -5.96 14.21
CA GLU A 99 -51.85 -4.52 14.20
C GLU A 99 -50.90 -3.69 15.08
N ARG A 100 -50.52 -4.20 16.25
CA ARG A 100 -49.65 -3.48 17.19
C ARG A 100 -48.23 -3.40 16.66
N ASP A 101 -47.73 -4.50 16.11
CA ASP A 101 -46.41 -4.56 15.49
C ASP A 101 -46.34 -3.56 14.34
N ARG A 102 -47.41 -3.44 13.53
CA ARG A 102 -47.49 -2.44 12.46
C ARG A 102 -47.34 -1.01 12.98
N HIS A 103 -47.99 -0.65 14.09
CA HIS A 103 -47.82 0.69 14.69
C HIS A 103 -46.40 0.92 15.20
N LEU A 104 -45.81 -0.05 15.90
CA LEU A 104 -44.45 0.05 16.41
C LEU A 104 -43.42 0.16 15.28
N ARG A 105 -43.60 -0.59 14.20
CA ARG A 105 -42.76 -0.50 12.99
C ARG A 105 -42.89 0.83 12.30
N THR A 106 -44.11 1.36 12.20
CA THR A 106 -44.34 2.70 11.67
C THR A 106 -43.58 3.73 12.50
N ALA A 107 -43.60 3.63 13.83
CA ALA A 107 -42.85 4.51 14.70
C ALA A 107 -41.33 4.37 14.51
N ILE A 108 -40.79 3.14 14.45
CA ILE A 108 -39.36 2.89 14.18
C ILE A 108 -38.96 3.42 12.80
N ALA A 109 -39.78 3.23 11.79
CA ALA A 109 -39.55 3.75 10.44
C ALA A 109 -39.43 5.28 10.46
N HIS A 110 -40.32 5.98 11.15
CA HIS A 110 -40.33 7.44 11.21
C HIS A 110 -39.24 8.04 12.10
N ALA A 111 -38.87 7.34 13.18
CA ALA A 111 -37.92 7.85 14.16
C ALA A 111 -36.45 7.48 13.86
N ILE A 112 -36.20 6.36 13.16
CA ILE A 112 -34.86 5.83 12.94
C ILE A 112 -34.56 5.70 11.44
N VAL A 113 -35.37 4.94 10.70
CA VAL A 113 -35.07 4.61 9.29
C VAL A 113 -35.12 5.85 8.39
N LEU A 114 -36.25 6.54 8.37
CA LEU A 114 -36.47 7.69 7.50
C LEU A 114 -35.52 8.86 7.78
N PRO A 115 -35.21 9.24 9.03
CA PRO A 115 -34.25 10.31 9.29
C PRO A 115 -32.85 10.02 8.75
N VAL A 116 -32.35 8.79 8.91
CA VAL A 116 -31.03 8.39 8.39
C VAL A 116 -31.01 8.45 6.87
N LEU A 117 -32.02 7.87 6.20
CA LEU A 117 -32.12 7.92 4.74
C LEU A 117 -32.28 9.36 4.20
N ARG A 118 -33.01 10.23 4.92
CA ARG A 118 -33.15 11.65 4.55
C ARG A 118 -31.85 12.41 4.73
N ALA A 119 -31.08 12.11 5.78
CA ALA A 119 -29.77 12.70 6.00
C ALA A 119 -28.76 12.31 4.90
N ASP A 120 -28.80 11.07 4.40
CA ASP A 120 -28.02 10.62 3.24
C ASP A 120 -28.40 11.40 1.97
N VAL A 121 -29.70 11.59 1.73
CA VAL A 121 -30.20 12.43 0.62
C VAL A 121 -29.75 13.89 0.76
N ALA A 122 -29.74 14.44 1.97
CA ALA A 122 -29.31 15.82 2.22
C ALA A 122 -27.80 16.01 2.01
N ARG A 123 -26.98 14.98 2.29
CA ARG A 123 -25.52 14.98 2.09
C ARG A 123 -25.06 14.76 0.66
N ARG A 124 -25.96 14.71 -0.34
CA ARG A 124 -25.67 14.45 -1.77
C ARG A 124 -24.48 15.19 -2.40
N SER A 125 -24.04 16.31 -1.83
CA SER A 125 -22.94 17.14 -2.34
C SER A 125 -21.66 17.10 -1.50
N GLY A 126 -21.63 16.33 -0.41
CA GLY A 126 -20.44 16.16 0.43
C GLY A 126 -19.51 15.08 -0.12
N ALA A 127 -18.20 15.23 0.10
CA ALA A 127 -17.20 14.22 -0.22
C ALA A 127 -17.37 12.98 0.70
N SER A 128 -18.26 12.07 0.33
CA SER A 128 -18.34 10.74 0.95
C SER A 128 -17.35 9.80 0.29
N THR A 129 -16.72 8.95 1.10
CA THR A 129 -15.89 7.86 0.59
C THR A 129 -16.75 6.86 -0.20
N SER A 130 -16.17 6.13 -1.15
CA SER A 130 -16.87 5.10 -1.93
C SER A 130 -17.55 4.06 -1.01
N ALA A 131 -16.90 3.70 0.10
CA ALA A 131 -17.46 2.79 1.11
C ALA A 131 -18.72 3.36 1.79
N GLU A 132 -18.69 4.63 2.21
CA GLU A 132 -19.85 5.30 2.80
C GLU A 132 -21.03 5.39 1.84
N LEU A 133 -20.75 5.73 0.57
CA LEU A 133 -21.76 5.82 -0.47
C LEU A 133 -22.37 4.46 -0.80
N MET A 134 -21.55 3.40 -0.76
CA MET A 134 -22.00 2.02 -0.92
C MET A 134 -22.93 1.59 0.22
N ASP A 135 -22.55 1.87 1.48
CA ASP A 135 -23.38 1.55 2.64
C ASP A 135 -24.74 2.28 2.60
N ALA A 136 -24.72 3.56 2.18
CA ALA A 136 -25.93 4.36 2.01
C ALA A 136 -26.82 3.78 0.91
N LEU A 137 -26.22 3.42 -0.24
CA LEU A 137 -26.95 2.81 -1.35
C LEU A 137 -27.62 1.49 -0.92
N VAL A 138 -26.90 0.61 -0.22
CA VAL A 138 -27.46 -0.66 0.28
C VAL A 138 -28.64 -0.43 1.22
N ALA A 139 -28.50 0.47 2.19
CA ALA A 139 -29.57 0.80 3.12
C ALA A 139 -30.82 1.33 2.39
N HIS A 140 -30.63 2.25 1.43
CA HIS A 140 -31.71 2.76 0.60
C HIS A 140 -32.39 1.64 -0.19
N LEU A 141 -31.65 0.77 -0.86
CA LEU A 141 -32.26 -0.29 -1.67
C LEU A 141 -33.02 -1.31 -0.82
N LEU A 142 -32.52 -1.65 0.38
CA LEU A 142 -33.15 -2.64 1.25
C LEU A 142 -34.36 -2.09 2.01
N LEU A 143 -34.32 -0.83 2.45
CA LEU A 143 -35.34 -0.24 3.33
C LEU A 143 -36.37 0.63 2.59
N THR A 144 -36.37 0.66 1.26
CA THR A 144 -37.33 1.46 0.47
C THR A 144 -37.91 0.73 -0.75
N GLN A 145 -39.07 1.20 -1.21
CA GLN A 145 -39.79 0.74 -2.42
C GLN A 145 -39.66 1.74 -3.59
N MET A 146 -39.74 1.36 -4.86
CA MET A 146 -40.04 0.04 -5.42
C MET A 146 -38.78 -0.81 -5.58
N LYS A 147 -38.93 -2.12 -5.39
CA LYS A 147 -37.85 -3.11 -5.56
C LYS A 147 -37.62 -3.43 -7.04
N GLN A 148 -36.37 -3.59 -7.44
CA GLN A 148 -36.03 -4.15 -8.76
C GLN A 148 -36.12 -5.70 -8.73
N PRO A 149 -36.27 -6.38 -9.88
CA PRO A 149 -36.49 -7.83 -9.94
C PRO A 149 -35.40 -8.68 -9.27
N ASP A 150 -34.17 -8.18 -9.26
CA ASP A 150 -32.95 -8.77 -8.70
C ASP A 150 -32.71 -8.39 -7.23
N GLU A 151 -33.42 -7.38 -6.71
CA GLU A 151 -33.28 -6.94 -5.32
C GLU A 151 -33.96 -7.94 -4.35
N PRO A 152 -33.37 -8.20 -3.17
CA PRO A 152 -34.05 -8.92 -2.12
C PRO A 152 -35.37 -8.21 -1.73
N THR A 153 -36.45 -8.97 -1.74
CA THR A 153 -37.78 -8.51 -1.32
C THR A 153 -38.30 -9.37 -0.18
N PRO A 154 -39.23 -8.86 0.67
CA PRO A 154 -39.91 -9.64 1.70
C PRO A 154 -40.42 -11.02 1.29
N ARG A 155 -40.75 -11.20 0.01
CA ARG A 155 -41.31 -12.42 -0.55
C ARG A 155 -40.25 -13.44 -1.00
N THR A 156 -38.98 -13.05 -1.00
CA THR A 156 -37.86 -13.89 -1.44
C THR A 156 -37.17 -14.59 -0.27
N SER A 157 -36.64 -15.79 -0.50
CA SER A 157 -35.88 -16.54 0.52
C SER A 157 -34.62 -15.81 1.02
N ARG A 158 -34.12 -14.84 0.25
CA ARG A 158 -32.96 -14.00 0.60
C ARG A 158 -33.29 -12.88 1.60
N TRP A 159 -34.57 -12.63 1.89
CA TRP A 159 -35.00 -11.51 2.73
C TRP A 159 -34.42 -11.51 4.15
N PRO A 160 -34.37 -12.63 4.89
CA PRO A 160 -33.88 -12.61 6.28
C PRO A 160 -32.42 -12.13 6.37
N GLN A 161 -31.57 -12.56 5.44
CA GLN A 161 -30.19 -12.10 5.35
C GLN A 161 -30.10 -10.63 4.93
N ALA A 162 -30.94 -10.22 3.98
CA ALA A 162 -31.02 -8.83 3.55
C ALA A 162 -31.52 -7.90 4.68
N ALA A 163 -32.49 -8.31 5.48
CA ALA A 163 -32.98 -7.56 6.63
C ALA A 163 -31.89 -7.38 7.71
N ALA A 164 -31.05 -8.40 7.94
CA ALA A 164 -29.89 -8.28 8.82
C ALA A 164 -28.85 -7.29 8.27
N MET A 165 -28.53 -7.40 6.97
CA MET A 165 -27.63 -6.47 6.29
C MET A 165 -28.15 -5.03 6.34
N ALA A 166 -29.46 -4.83 6.16
CA ALA A 166 -30.09 -3.51 6.24
C ALA A 166 -29.89 -2.87 7.62
N GLY A 167 -30.03 -3.65 8.70
CA GLY A 167 -29.76 -3.17 10.06
C GLY A 167 -28.31 -2.75 10.25
N GLN A 168 -27.36 -3.58 9.83
CA GLN A 168 -25.93 -3.28 9.93
C GLN A 168 -25.56 -2.01 9.15
N LYS A 169 -26.02 -1.90 7.90
CA LYS A 169 -25.70 -0.76 7.02
C LYS A 169 -26.32 0.53 7.54
N LEU A 170 -27.56 0.50 8.02
CA LEU A 170 -28.19 1.70 8.60
C LEU A 170 -27.50 2.14 9.89
N ALA A 171 -27.02 1.21 10.73
CA ALA A 171 -26.27 1.54 11.94
C ALA A 171 -24.94 2.23 11.62
N LEU A 172 -24.17 1.72 10.64
CA LEU A 172 -22.94 2.35 10.16
C LEU A 172 -23.22 3.75 9.58
N ARG A 173 -24.31 3.91 8.83
CA ARG A 173 -24.74 5.22 8.33
C ARG A 173 -25.07 6.18 9.46
N TRP A 174 -25.90 5.77 10.41
CA TRP A 174 -26.24 6.58 11.56
C TRP A 174 -24.97 7.03 12.34
N GLU A 175 -24.01 6.12 12.56
CA GLU A 175 -22.74 6.44 13.22
C GLU A 175 -21.95 7.50 12.44
N SER A 176 -21.83 7.37 11.11
CA SER A 176 -21.13 8.34 10.25
C SER A 176 -21.81 9.72 10.17
N LEU A 177 -23.12 9.76 10.41
CA LEU A 177 -23.93 10.97 10.32
C LEU A 177 -24.02 11.70 11.66
N SER A 178 -23.90 10.99 12.78
CA SER A 178 -24.13 11.52 14.14
C SER A 178 -22.95 12.30 14.73
N GLY A 179 -21.79 12.34 14.06
CA GLY A 179 -20.65 13.16 14.48
C GLY A 179 -19.67 12.42 15.41
N PRO A 180 -19.07 13.07 16.42
CA PRO A 180 -17.98 12.49 17.22
C PRO A 180 -18.38 11.16 17.86
N LYS A 181 -17.44 10.19 17.86
CA LYS A 181 -17.64 8.77 18.16
C LYS A 181 -18.80 8.52 19.12
N PRO A 182 -19.96 8.04 18.62
CA PRO A 182 -21.07 7.73 19.50
C PRO A 182 -20.65 6.65 20.49
N ALA A 183 -21.25 6.67 21.66
CA ALA A 183 -20.99 5.65 22.66
C ALA A 183 -21.37 4.25 22.12
N SER A 184 -20.61 3.23 22.54
CA SER A 184 -20.52 1.91 21.88
C SER A 184 -21.83 1.14 21.71
N ARG A 185 -22.92 1.52 22.38
CA ARG A 185 -24.19 0.77 22.38
C ARG A 185 -25.20 1.29 21.36
N ALA A 186 -25.20 2.58 21.05
CA ALA A 186 -26.20 3.19 20.17
C ALA A 186 -26.27 2.55 18.76
N PRO A 187 -25.15 2.25 18.07
CA PRO A 187 -25.20 1.58 16.77
C PRO A 187 -25.89 0.21 16.82
N ARG A 188 -25.69 -0.55 17.89
CA ARG A 188 -26.32 -1.87 18.08
C ARG A 188 -27.84 -1.76 18.25
N VAL A 189 -28.32 -0.67 18.86
CA VAL A 189 -29.76 -0.40 19.01
C VAL A 189 -30.36 -0.07 17.65
N VAL A 190 -29.70 0.76 16.84
CA VAL A 190 -30.12 1.06 15.46
C VAL A 190 -30.16 -0.22 14.63
N GLU A 191 -29.12 -1.04 14.70
CA GLU A 191 -29.03 -2.32 14.00
C GLU A 191 -30.18 -3.25 14.38
N ALA A 192 -30.40 -3.48 15.68
CA ALA A 192 -31.41 -4.41 16.17
C ALA A 192 -32.84 -3.95 15.82
N LEU A 193 -33.17 -2.67 16.03
CA LEU A 193 -34.49 -2.13 15.72
C LEU A 193 -34.77 -2.10 14.20
N THR A 194 -33.75 -1.82 13.39
CA THR A 194 -33.89 -1.81 11.93
C THR A 194 -34.02 -3.23 11.38
N HIS A 195 -33.26 -4.18 11.93
CA HIS A 195 -33.40 -5.59 11.58
C HIS A 195 -34.81 -6.09 11.93
N TRP A 196 -35.31 -5.82 13.15
CA TRP A 196 -36.66 -6.18 13.56
C TRP A 196 -37.73 -5.53 12.66
N TYR A 197 -37.56 -4.25 12.36
CA TYR A 197 -38.43 -3.50 11.45
C TYR A 197 -38.51 -4.19 10.07
N ALA A 198 -37.36 -4.48 9.45
CA ALA A 198 -37.30 -5.07 8.12
C ALA A 198 -37.77 -6.53 8.10
N SER A 199 -37.40 -7.32 9.10
CA SER A 199 -37.65 -8.77 9.13
C SER A 199 -39.12 -9.15 9.14
N GLY A 200 -39.99 -8.34 9.72
CA GLY A 200 -41.40 -8.70 9.75
C GLY A 200 -42.25 -8.04 8.66
N ILE A 201 -41.66 -7.24 7.75
CA ILE A 201 -42.42 -6.66 6.66
C ILE A 201 -42.73 -7.80 5.72
N ASP A 202 -44.01 -8.02 5.41
CA ASP A 202 -44.45 -9.13 4.56
C ASP A 202 -44.66 -8.69 3.11
N ASP A 203 -44.98 -7.40 2.90
CA ASP A 203 -45.22 -6.82 1.59
C ASP A 203 -44.25 -5.67 1.31
N PRO A 204 -43.47 -5.70 0.20
CA PRO A 204 -42.59 -4.58 -0.15
C PRO A 204 -43.30 -3.22 -0.27
N GLY A 205 -44.62 -3.20 -0.47
CA GLY A 205 -45.42 -1.97 -0.46
C GLY A 205 -45.49 -1.24 0.89
N GLU A 206 -45.19 -1.92 2.01
CA GLU A 206 -45.14 -1.31 3.35
C GLU A 206 -43.83 -0.54 3.62
N LEU A 207 -42.82 -0.69 2.75
CA LEU A 207 -41.56 0.05 2.87
C LEU A 207 -41.74 1.53 2.48
N PRO A 208 -40.95 2.45 3.06
CA PRO A 208 -40.93 3.85 2.67
C PRO A 208 -40.61 4.07 1.19
N GLU A 209 -41.12 5.17 0.62
CA GLU A 209 -40.84 5.53 -0.77
C GLU A 209 -39.34 5.83 -0.99
N ARG A 210 -38.77 5.23 -2.05
CA ARG A 210 -37.37 5.38 -2.46
C ARG A 210 -37.14 6.71 -3.14
N ASP A 211 -36.11 7.42 -2.69
CA ASP A 211 -35.56 8.53 -3.46
C ASP A 211 -34.79 8.01 -4.68
N ARG A 212 -35.47 7.96 -5.83
CA ARG A 212 -34.91 7.49 -7.11
C ARG A 212 -33.70 8.31 -7.56
N LYS A 213 -33.67 9.62 -7.28
CA LYS A 213 -32.56 10.49 -7.68
C LYS A 213 -31.30 10.15 -6.89
N PHE A 214 -31.45 9.77 -5.61
CA PHE A 214 -30.32 9.39 -4.76
C PHE A 214 -29.71 8.09 -5.26
N VAL A 215 -30.54 7.06 -5.43
CA VAL A 215 -30.08 5.75 -5.90
C VAL A 215 -29.41 5.83 -7.27
N ALA A 216 -30.00 6.59 -8.21
CA ALA A 216 -29.40 6.79 -9.52
C ALA A 216 -28.05 7.54 -9.45
N SER A 217 -27.97 8.60 -8.64
CA SER A 217 -26.72 9.37 -8.46
C SER A 217 -25.64 8.55 -7.75
N ALA A 218 -25.99 7.81 -6.69
CA ALA A 218 -25.05 6.97 -5.95
C ALA A 218 -24.52 5.85 -6.83
N ARG A 219 -25.38 5.18 -7.61
CA ARG A 219 -24.94 4.20 -8.61
C ARG A 219 -24.04 4.83 -9.66
N ALA A 220 -24.40 6.00 -10.20
CA ALA A 220 -23.57 6.69 -11.20
C ALA A 220 -22.19 7.06 -10.63
N GLN A 221 -22.12 7.61 -9.42
CA GLN A 221 -20.87 7.95 -8.75
C GLN A 221 -20.01 6.72 -8.45
N LEU A 222 -20.60 5.65 -7.92
CA LEU A 222 -19.88 4.38 -7.67
C LEU A 222 -19.40 3.72 -8.96
N LEU A 223 -20.13 3.90 -10.07
CA LEU A 223 -19.72 3.41 -11.39
C LEU A 223 -18.68 4.32 -12.06
N SER A 224 -18.62 5.62 -11.72
CA SER A 224 -17.67 6.57 -12.32
C SER A 224 -16.40 6.80 -11.50
N ALA A 225 -16.40 6.54 -10.19
CA ALA A 225 -15.33 6.94 -9.27
C ALA A 225 -14.12 5.99 -9.24
N ASP A 226 -14.13 4.89 -10.01
CA ASP A 226 -13.07 3.85 -9.96
C ASP A 226 -12.71 3.31 -11.36
N ASP A 227 -12.57 4.21 -12.34
CA ASP A 227 -12.27 3.85 -13.74
C ASP A 227 -10.81 3.41 -13.99
N ASP A 228 -9.95 3.36 -12.97
CA ASP A 228 -8.64 2.69 -13.06
C ASP A 228 -8.67 1.30 -12.38
N PRO A 229 -9.13 0.26 -13.08
CA PRO A 229 -9.12 -1.12 -12.57
C PRO A 229 -7.71 -1.60 -12.22
N VAL A 230 -6.66 -1.02 -12.82
CA VAL A 230 -5.28 -1.35 -12.47
C VAL A 230 -4.94 -0.80 -11.07
N ALA A 231 -5.36 0.43 -10.77
CA ALA A 231 -5.17 1.02 -9.43
C ALA A 231 -5.91 0.23 -8.34
N GLU A 232 -7.14 -0.25 -8.61
CA GLU A 232 -7.88 -1.13 -7.69
C GLU A 232 -7.11 -2.42 -7.42
N MET A 233 -6.67 -3.10 -8.49
CA MET A 233 -5.89 -4.34 -8.38
C MET A 233 -4.57 -4.12 -7.61
N VAL A 234 -3.86 -3.03 -7.89
CA VAL A 234 -2.56 -2.70 -7.24
C VAL A 234 -2.72 -2.38 -5.75
N ARG A 235 -3.91 -1.95 -5.30
CA ARG A 235 -4.21 -1.62 -3.88
C ARG A 235 -4.76 -2.81 -3.08
N ASP A 236 -4.80 -4.00 -3.67
CA ASP A 236 -5.35 -5.19 -3.01
C ASP A 236 -4.56 -5.52 -1.72
N PRO A 237 -5.24 -5.76 -0.58
CA PRO A 237 -4.58 -6.15 0.68
C PRO A 237 -3.75 -7.43 0.61
N SER A 238 -4.03 -8.31 -0.36
CA SER A 238 -3.26 -9.53 -0.62
C SER A 238 -1.98 -9.30 -1.43
N MET A 239 -1.72 -8.05 -1.86
CA MET A 239 -0.48 -7.74 -2.56
C MET A 239 0.75 -8.00 -1.68
N PRO A 240 1.84 -8.54 -2.25
CA PRO A 240 3.11 -8.63 -1.55
C PRO A 240 3.59 -7.26 -1.08
N ARG A 241 4.47 -7.25 -0.07
CA ARG A 241 5.13 -6.01 0.35
C ARG A 241 5.97 -5.42 -0.77
N ASP A 242 6.15 -4.10 -0.73
CA ASP A 242 7.05 -3.39 -1.63
C ASP A 242 8.50 -3.85 -1.47
N LEU A 243 9.19 -4.00 -2.61
CA LEU A 243 10.59 -4.38 -2.66
C LEU A 243 11.47 -3.14 -2.56
N ARG A 244 12.38 -3.13 -1.59
CA ARG A 244 13.38 -2.06 -1.45
C ARG A 244 14.66 -2.46 -2.17
N MET A 245 15.53 -1.47 -2.39
CA MET A 245 16.86 -1.68 -2.96
C MET A 245 17.64 -2.84 -2.28
N VAL A 246 17.56 -2.99 -0.96
CA VAL A 246 18.22 -4.09 -0.23
C VAL A 246 17.60 -5.46 -0.50
N ASP A 247 16.30 -5.54 -0.76
CA ASP A 247 15.63 -6.81 -1.11
C ASP A 247 16.06 -7.30 -2.51
N ILE A 248 16.42 -6.36 -3.40
CA ILE A 248 16.76 -6.65 -4.81
C ILE A 248 18.28 -6.85 -4.98
N LEU A 249 19.08 -5.95 -4.43
CA LEU A 249 20.53 -5.92 -4.59
C LEU A 249 21.28 -6.72 -3.51
N GLY A 250 20.58 -7.11 -2.43
CA GLY A 250 21.17 -7.82 -1.29
C GLY A 250 22.33 -7.05 -0.67
N GLY A 251 23.42 -7.76 -0.37
CA GLY A 251 24.63 -7.17 0.21
C GLY A 251 25.33 -6.14 -0.69
N ALA A 252 25.05 -6.14 -2.00
CA ALA A 252 25.65 -5.19 -2.93
C ALA A 252 24.98 -3.80 -2.87
N ALA A 253 23.87 -3.65 -2.14
CA ALA A 253 23.20 -2.36 -1.94
C ALA A 253 24.13 -1.28 -1.35
N ILE A 254 25.18 -1.67 -0.60
CA ILE A 254 26.18 -0.75 -0.05
C ILE A 254 27.02 -0.03 -1.12
N LEU A 255 27.04 -0.53 -2.36
CA LEU A 255 27.76 0.09 -3.47
C LEU A 255 26.96 1.25 -4.09
N PHE A 256 25.70 1.41 -3.73
CA PHE A 256 24.79 2.39 -4.32
C PHE A 256 24.57 3.58 -3.38
N ALA A 257 24.49 4.77 -3.96
CA ALA A 257 24.11 5.98 -3.25
C ALA A 257 22.61 5.97 -2.96
N SER A 258 22.22 6.36 -1.75
CA SER A 258 20.82 6.56 -1.39
C SER A 258 20.58 8.07 -1.27
N ASP A 259 20.01 8.68 -2.30
CA ASP A 259 19.74 10.14 -2.35
C ASP A 259 18.72 10.55 -1.26
N ASP A 260 17.77 9.67 -0.94
CA ASP A 260 16.74 9.90 0.07
C ASP A 260 17.07 9.14 1.36
N GLY A 261 17.69 9.82 2.32
CA GLY A 261 18.24 9.28 3.58
C GLY A 261 17.29 8.56 4.55
N LYS A 262 16.14 8.03 4.12
CA LYS A 262 15.26 7.18 4.96
C LYS A 262 14.71 5.93 4.27
N HIS A 263 14.44 5.96 2.97
CA HIS A 263 13.87 4.83 2.24
C HIS A 263 14.36 4.93 0.79
N GLY A 264 15.48 4.27 0.48
CA GLY A 264 15.98 4.22 -0.90
C GLY A 264 14.92 3.73 -1.91
N PRO A 265 15.22 3.76 -3.22
CA PRO A 265 14.24 3.46 -4.24
C PRO A 265 13.57 2.10 -4.02
N ALA A 266 12.27 2.05 -4.28
CA ALA A 266 11.43 0.88 -4.04
C ALA A 266 10.47 0.63 -5.20
N VAL A 267 10.19 -0.64 -5.45
CA VAL A 267 9.20 -1.10 -6.43
C VAL A 267 8.00 -1.66 -5.67
N ARG A 268 6.79 -1.24 -6.06
CA ARG A 268 5.58 -1.74 -5.41
C ARG A 268 5.47 -3.25 -5.55
N GLY A 269 5.02 -3.94 -4.51
CA GLY A 269 4.91 -5.40 -4.51
C GLY A 269 4.01 -5.95 -5.62
N ALA A 270 3.05 -5.14 -6.08
CA ALA A 270 2.19 -5.43 -7.23
C ALA A 270 2.94 -5.57 -8.57
N PHE A 271 4.12 -4.95 -8.71
CA PHE A 271 4.95 -5.01 -9.92
C PHE A 271 6.12 -5.99 -9.76
N THR A 272 5.87 -7.11 -9.09
CA THR A 272 6.82 -8.21 -8.89
C THR A 272 6.25 -9.50 -9.48
N PRO A 273 7.05 -10.55 -9.72
CA PRO A 273 6.52 -11.85 -10.15
C PRO A 273 5.46 -12.41 -9.19
N ALA A 274 5.59 -12.17 -7.88
CA ALA A 274 4.60 -12.58 -6.89
C ALA A 274 3.31 -11.74 -6.99
N GLY A 275 3.45 -10.41 -7.13
CA GLY A 275 2.31 -9.51 -7.33
C GLY A 275 1.56 -9.79 -8.64
N TYR A 276 2.29 -10.13 -9.70
CA TYR A 276 1.71 -10.52 -10.99
C TYR A 276 0.78 -11.72 -10.85
N ARG A 277 1.09 -12.71 -10.01
CA ARG A 277 0.18 -13.86 -9.77
C ARG A 277 -1.15 -13.41 -9.17
N VAL A 278 -1.11 -12.50 -8.20
CA VAL A 278 -2.31 -11.93 -7.59
C VAL A 278 -3.12 -11.16 -8.64
N VAL A 279 -2.45 -10.34 -9.46
CA VAL A 279 -3.10 -9.60 -10.56
C VAL A 279 -3.69 -10.56 -11.60
N LYS A 280 -3.00 -11.64 -11.96
CA LYS A 280 -3.47 -12.68 -12.89
C LYS A 280 -4.74 -13.35 -12.37
N GLU A 281 -4.76 -13.73 -11.08
CA GLU A 281 -5.96 -14.27 -10.43
C GLU A 281 -7.11 -13.26 -10.41
N ARG A 282 -6.84 -11.97 -10.15
CA ARG A 282 -7.85 -10.92 -10.17
C ARG A 282 -8.39 -10.65 -11.58
N LEU A 283 -7.55 -10.61 -12.60
CA LEU A 283 -7.96 -10.51 -13.99
C LEU A 283 -8.81 -11.71 -14.40
N ALA A 284 -8.44 -12.92 -13.98
CA ALA A 284 -9.25 -14.11 -14.19
C ALA A 284 -10.60 -14.03 -13.46
N GLN A 285 -10.65 -13.46 -12.25
CA GLN A 285 -11.91 -13.19 -11.54
C GLN A 285 -12.75 -12.14 -12.27
N LEU A 286 -12.16 -11.04 -12.75
CA LEU A 286 -12.87 -10.03 -13.55
C LEU A 286 -13.45 -10.63 -14.84
N GLN A 287 -12.79 -11.64 -15.40
CA GLN A 287 -13.28 -12.40 -16.55
C GLN A 287 -14.34 -13.46 -16.17
N ARG A 288 -14.27 -14.05 -14.96
CA ARG A 288 -15.19 -15.09 -14.44
C ARG A 288 -16.39 -14.56 -13.66
N ARG A 289 -16.46 -13.27 -13.30
CA ARG A 289 -17.54 -12.61 -12.52
C ARG A 289 -18.90 -12.58 -13.27
N GLN A 290 -19.18 -13.57 -14.09
CA GLN A 290 -20.33 -13.58 -14.99
C GLN A 290 -21.63 -14.10 -14.35
N ASP A 291 -21.65 -14.89 -13.26
CA ASP A 291 -22.95 -15.47 -12.83
C ASP A 291 -23.30 -15.52 -11.32
N ASP A 292 -22.37 -15.30 -10.36
CA ASP A 292 -22.64 -15.56 -8.92
C ASP A 292 -22.25 -14.41 -7.95
N ASP A 293 -22.38 -13.12 -8.33
CA ASP A 293 -22.23 -12.05 -7.33
C ASP A 293 -23.57 -11.83 -6.62
N ASP A 294 -23.73 -12.41 -5.43
CA ASP A 294 -24.90 -12.26 -4.53
C ASP A 294 -25.28 -10.78 -4.27
N ASN A 295 -24.38 -9.85 -4.58
CA ASN A 295 -24.51 -8.41 -4.40
C ASN A 295 -24.66 -7.61 -5.72
N ALA A 296 -24.79 -8.28 -6.87
CA ALA A 296 -24.93 -7.64 -8.18
C ALA A 296 -26.12 -6.65 -8.25
N TRP A 297 -27.18 -6.94 -7.51
CA TRP A 297 -28.39 -6.13 -7.42
C TRP A 297 -28.15 -4.71 -6.88
N ILE A 298 -27.05 -4.47 -6.14
CA ILE A 298 -26.81 -3.17 -5.52
C ILE A 298 -26.50 -2.09 -6.57
N LEU A 299 -25.70 -2.41 -7.58
CA LEU A 299 -25.31 -1.44 -8.62
C LEU A 299 -26.29 -1.36 -9.79
N GLY A 300 -27.30 -2.24 -9.84
CA GLY A 300 -28.45 -2.14 -10.76
C GLY A 300 -28.13 -2.36 -12.24
N LYS A 301 -26.96 -2.92 -12.53
CA LYS A 301 -26.59 -3.44 -13.84
C LYS A 301 -25.90 -4.77 -13.55
N GLU A 302 -26.32 -5.82 -14.25
CA GLU A 302 -25.42 -6.93 -14.57
C GLU A 302 -24.08 -6.28 -14.93
N ARG A 303 -23.06 -6.52 -14.12
CA ARG A 303 -21.69 -6.24 -14.55
C ARG A 303 -21.49 -7.21 -15.71
N LYS A 304 -21.91 -6.81 -16.92
CA LYS A 304 -21.58 -7.54 -18.13
C LYS A 304 -20.09 -7.80 -18.02
N ALA A 305 -19.70 -9.07 -18.13
CA ALA A 305 -18.30 -9.45 -18.13
C ALA A 305 -17.56 -8.42 -18.98
N ARG A 306 -16.51 -7.78 -18.43
CA ARG A 306 -15.78 -6.75 -19.17
C ARG A 306 -15.37 -7.41 -20.48
N ASP A 307 -15.73 -6.79 -21.60
CA ASP A 307 -15.44 -7.33 -22.92
C ASP A 307 -13.96 -7.73 -23.01
N ALA A 308 -13.64 -8.78 -23.75
CA ALA A 308 -12.26 -9.26 -23.87
C ALA A 308 -11.28 -8.14 -24.26
N GLN A 309 -11.74 -7.16 -25.05
CA GLN A 309 -10.98 -5.94 -25.39
C GLN A 309 -10.69 -5.05 -24.17
N THR A 310 -11.64 -4.89 -23.26
CA THR A 310 -11.45 -4.14 -22.02
C THR A 310 -10.45 -4.85 -21.13
N ILE A 311 -10.56 -6.17 -20.96
CA ILE A 311 -9.58 -6.96 -20.20
C ILE A 311 -8.18 -6.87 -20.82
N ALA A 312 -8.07 -6.93 -22.16
CA ALA A 312 -6.81 -6.76 -22.87
C ALA A 312 -6.21 -5.36 -22.64
N ARG A 313 -7.03 -4.31 -22.63
CA ARG A 313 -6.58 -2.94 -22.30
C ARG A 313 -6.07 -2.84 -20.86
N ILE A 314 -6.79 -3.41 -19.89
CA ILE A 314 -6.36 -3.43 -18.48
C ILE A 314 -5.04 -4.18 -18.32
N LYS A 315 -4.91 -5.34 -19.00
CA LYS A 315 -3.65 -6.11 -19.03
C LYS A 315 -2.50 -5.24 -19.55
N LYS A 316 -2.70 -4.58 -20.68
CA LYS A 316 -1.71 -3.67 -21.27
C LYS A 316 -1.33 -2.55 -20.32
N ASP A 317 -2.31 -1.84 -19.76
CA ASP A 317 -2.08 -0.72 -18.84
C ASP A 317 -1.30 -1.19 -17.58
N TYR A 318 -1.58 -2.40 -17.08
CA TYR A 318 -0.80 -3.00 -15.99
C TYR A 318 0.66 -3.26 -16.39
N PHE A 319 0.93 -3.83 -17.57
CA PHE A 319 2.30 -4.09 -18.01
C PHE A 319 3.07 -2.81 -18.34
N ASP A 320 2.40 -1.78 -18.86
CA ASP A 320 3.01 -0.46 -19.06
C ASP A 320 3.42 0.16 -17.70
N GLN A 321 2.57 0.05 -16.67
CA GLN A 321 2.91 0.46 -15.30
C GLN A 321 4.02 -0.39 -14.68
N TYR A 322 4.03 -1.71 -14.94
CA TYR A 322 5.08 -2.63 -14.50
C TYR A 322 6.44 -2.19 -15.06
N VAL A 323 6.52 -2.00 -16.37
CA VAL A 323 7.75 -1.53 -17.06
C VAL A 323 8.15 -0.16 -16.54
N GLY A 324 7.20 0.76 -16.40
CA GLY A 324 7.43 2.10 -15.86
C GLY A 324 8.04 2.08 -14.46
N ALA A 325 7.48 1.29 -13.54
CA ALA A 325 7.97 1.18 -12.16
C ALA A 325 9.43 0.68 -12.12
N TRP A 326 9.76 -0.33 -12.92
CA TRP A 326 11.13 -0.85 -13.00
C TRP A 326 12.10 0.13 -13.69
N LYS A 327 11.67 0.84 -14.74
CA LYS A 327 12.51 1.89 -15.37
C LYS A 327 12.84 3.00 -14.38
N VAL A 328 11.84 3.47 -13.61
CA VAL A 328 12.05 4.49 -12.57
C VAL A 328 13.06 3.98 -11.53
N PHE A 329 12.86 2.76 -11.02
CA PHE A 329 13.78 2.15 -10.07
C PHE A 329 15.22 2.07 -10.64
N LEU A 330 15.41 1.51 -11.82
CA LEU A 330 16.74 1.38 -12.44
C LEU A 330 17.39 2.73 -12.73
N LEU A 331 16.62 3.73 -13.16
CA LEU A 331 17.14 5.08 -13.42
C LEU A 331 17.54 5.80 -12.13
N THR A 332 16.97 5.45 -10.98
CA THR A 332 17.35 6.02 -9.68
C THR A 332 18.60 5.38 -9.08
N LEU A 333 18.99 4.19 -9.54
CA LEU A 333 20.22 3.54 -9.08
C LEU A 333 21.44 4.32 -9.55
N ALA A 334 22.28 4.70 -8.58
CA ALA A 334 23.58 5.31 -8.84
C ALA A 334 24.63 4.67 -7.93
N VAL A 335 25.78 4.32 -8.50
CA VAL A 335 26.90 3.75 -7.74
C VAL A 335 27.67 4.87 -7.04
N GLN A 336 28.13 4.62 -5.82
CA GLN A 336 28.92 5.60 -5.05
C GLN A 336 30.27 5.86 -5.72
N GLU A 337 30.67 7.13 -5.79
CA GLU A 337 31.98 7.54 -6.29
C GLU A 337 33.00 7.56 -5.13
N PRO A 338 34.13 6.84 -5.22
CA PRO A 338 35.18 6.98 -4.22
C PRO A 338 35.78 8.40 -4.28
N THR A 339 35.99 9.03 -3.12
CA THR A 339 36.49 10.41 -3.05
C THR A 339 37.96 10.50 -2.68
N THR A 340 38.53 9.43 -2.11
CA THR A 340 39.94 9.36 -1.72
C THR A 340 40.66 8.20 -2.40
N LEU A 341 41.99 8.28 -2.49
CA LEU A 341 42.81 7.27 -3.16
C LEU A 341 42.66 5.88 -2.52
N GLU A 342 42.66 5.81 -1.19
CA GLU A 342 42.47 4.56 -0.46
C GLU A 342 41.06 3.97 -0.65
N GLN A 343 40.03 4.82 -0.66
CA GLN A 343 38.68 4.38 -0.99
C GLN A 343 38.61 3.84 -2.42
N ALA A 344 39.23 4.51 -3.40
CA ALA A 344 39.26 4.07 -4.79
C ALA A 344 39.94 2.71 -4.94
N ARG A 345 41.07 2.47 -4.24
CA ARG A 345 41.76 1.16 -4.21
C ARG A 345 40.87 0.05 -3.69
N VAL A 346 40.32 0.24 -2.48
CA VAL A 346 39.45 -0.75 -1.84
C VAL A 346 38.22 -1.02 -2.71
N PHE A 347 37.63 0.03 -3.26
CA PHE A 347 36.42 -0.05 -4.06
C PHE A 347 36.66 -0.79 -5.39
N LEU A 348 37.68 -0.41 -6.17
CA LEU A 348 38.00 -1.09 -7.43
C LEU A 348 38.44 -2.53 -7.21
N LYS A 349 39.23 -2.81 -6.16
CA LYS A 349 39.64 -4.17 -5.79
C LYS A 349 38.43 -5.04 -5.43
N LYS A 350 37.48 -4.48 -4.70
CA LYS A 350 36.21 -5.16 -4.38
C LYS A 350 35.41 -5.46 -5.65
N LEU A 351 35.27 -4.49 -6.55
CA LEU A 351 34.57 -4.68 -7.82
C LEU A 351 35.23 -5.76 -8.69
N ALA A 352 36.56 -5.75 -8.80
CA ALA A 352 37.31 -6.73 -9.58
C ALA A 352 37.21 -8.16 -9.02
N ASN A 353 37.22 -8.32 -7.69
CA ASN A 353 37.23 -9.62 -7.04
C ASN A 353 35.83 -10.23 -6.88
N GLU A 354 34.86 -9.43 -6.40
CA GLU A 354 33.52 -9.92 -6.07
C GLU A 354 32.57 -9.90 -7.28
N LYS A 355 32.90 -9.13 -8.32
CA LYS A 355 32.10 -8.98 -9.55
C LYS A 355 30.60 -8.78 -9.27
N PRO A 356 30.24 -7.80 -8.43
CA PRO A 356 28.89 -7.69 -7.88
C PRO A 356 27.83 -7.36 -8.94
N PHE A 357 28.19 -6.65 -10.01
CA PHE A 357 27.24 -6.24 -11.05
C PHE A 357 26.65 -7.41 -11.83
N ALA A 358 27.44 -8.43 -12.17
CA ALA A 358 26.91 -9.63 -12.82
C ALA A 358 25.86 -10.34 -11.95
N THR A 359 26.11 -10.40 -10.62
CA THR A 359 25.17 -10.98 -9.67
C THR A 359 23.91 -10.15 -9.51
N ILE A 360 24.05 -8.82 -9.40
CA ILE A 360 22.91 -7.89 -9.31
C ILE A 360 22.01 -8.04 -10.55
N TRP A 361 22.57 -8.03 -11.77
CA TRP A 361 21.75 -8.09 -12.97
C TRP A 361 21.10 -9.46 -13.16
N ARG A 362 21.74 -10.53 -12.69
CA ARG A 362 21.12 -11.86 -12.64
C ARG A 362 19.90 -11.88 -11.69
N ASN A 363 20.03 -11.28 -10.51
CA ASN A 363 18.91 -11.17 -9.56
C ASN A 363 17.78 -10.28 -10.13
N LEU A 364 18.13 -9.15 -10.75
CA LEU A 364 17.17 -8.29 -11.46
C LEU A 364 16.45 -9.05 -12.59
N GLY A 365 17.15 -9.95 -13.28
CA GLY A 365 16.59 -10.78 -14.33
C GLY A 365 15.34 -11.56 -13.91
N GLU A 366 15.23 -11.97 -12.64
CA GLU A 366 14.03 -12.66 -12.13
C GLU A 366 12.79 -11.77 -12.08
N PHE A 367 12.98 -10.45 -11.98
CA PHE A 367 11.91 -9.46 -11.97
C PHE A 367 11.66 -8.86 -13.35
N LEU A 368 12.70 -8.73 -14.17
CA LEU A 368 12.60 -8.14 -15.51
C LEU A 368 12.19 -9.16 -16.58
N SER A 369 12.23 -10.46 -16.27
CA SER A 369 11.67 -11.52 -17.10
C SER A 369 10.59 -12.28 -16.33
N LEU A 370 9.34 -12.08 -16.73
CA LEU A 370 8.19 -12.84 -16.20
C LEU A 370 8.14 -14.23 -16.84
N ASN A 371 9.21 -15.01 -16.70
CA ASN A 371 9.26 -16.39 -17.20
C ASN A 371 8.59 -17.31 -16.17
N GLU A 372 7.48 -17.95 -16.55
CA GLU A 372 6.76 -18.91 -15.70
C GLU A 372 7.61 -20.14 -15.30
N ASP A 373 8.76 -20.37 -15.93
CA ASP A 373 9.66 -21.50 -15.66
C ASP A 373 10.78 -21.21 -14.62
N SER A 374 10.71 -20.09 -13.90
CA SER A 374 11.64 -19.76 -12.80
C SER A 374 11.71 -20.90 -11.74
N PRO A 375 12.90 -21.24 -11.19
CA PRO A 375 13.02 -22.30 -10.19
C PRO A 375 12.19 -22.04 -8.92
N THR A 376 11.93 -20.79 -8.55
CA THR A 376 11.01 -20.42 -7.45
C THR A 376 9.53 -20.63 -7.83
N ALA A 377 9.18 -20.59 -9.12
CA ALA A 377 7.86 -20.99 -9.61
C ALA A 377 7.70 -22.52 -9.61
N LYS A 378 8.73 -23.26 -10.06
CA LYS A 378 8.73 -24.74 -10.08
C LYS A 378 8.68 -25.36 -8.68
N ALA A 379 9.34 -24.76 -7.69
CA ALA A 379 9.32 -25.24 -6.30
C ALA A 379 7.95 -25.10 -5.63
N LEU A 380 7.11 -24.16 -6.08
CA LEU A 380 5.75 -23.96 -5.56
C LEU A 380 4.68 -24.70 -6.40
N ASP A 381 4.91 -24.86 -7.71
CA ASP A 381 4.02 -25.59 -8.62
C ASP A 381 4.00 -27.11 -8.39
N GLN A 382 5.06 -27.68 -7.78
CA GLN A 382 5.07 -29.07 -7.33
C GLN A 382 4.00 -29.37 -6.25
N VAL A 383 3.41 -28.33 -5.64
CA VAL A 383 2.31 -28.47 -4.68
C VAL A 383 0.93 -28.46 -5.36
N LYS A 384 0.82 -28.06 -6.63
CA LYS A 384 -0.49 -27.82 -7.29
C LYS A 384 -0.75 -28.57 -8.60
N ASN A 385 0.22 -29.27 -9.20
CA ASN A 385 0.02 -29.83 -10.54
C ASN A 385 -0.64 -31.20 -10.55
N ALA A 386 -1.97 -31.19 -10.63
CA ALA A 386 -2.79 -32.22 -11.25
C ALA A 386 -3.93 -31.57 -12.08
N ILE A 387 -3.59 -30.86 -13.17
CA ILE A 387 -4.45 -30.63 -14.36
C ILE A 387 -3.52 -30.22 -15.51
N PRO A 388 -3.54 -30.89 -16.68
CA PRO A 388 -2.84 -30.45 -17.87
C PRO A 388 -3.73 -29.53 -18.71
N GLY A 389 -3.26 -28.31 -19.00
CA GLY A 389 -3.90 -27.34 -19.89
C GLY A 389 -2.85 -26.50 -20.62
N GLU A 390 -3.11 -26.24 -21.89
CA GLU A 390 -2.23 -25.62 -22.88
C GLU A 390 -1.58 -24.30 -22.41
N ARG A 391 -0.25 -24.18 -22.61
CA ARG A 391 0.51 -22.96 -22.36
C ARG A 391 0.32 -21.99 -23.54
N GLU A 392 -0.79 -21.26 -23.57
CA GLU A 392 -0.88 -20.02 -24.34
C GLU A 392 0.14 -19.02 -23.78
N GLN A 393 1.20 -18.74 -24.54
CA GLN A 393 2.19 -17.73 -24.15
C GLN A 393 1.55 -16.33 -24.20
N GLU A 394 1.21 -15.79 -23.02
CA GLU A 394 0.60 -14.47 -22.86
C GLU A 394 1.48 -13.35 -23.48
N GLU A 395 0.87 -12.42 -24.23
CA GLU A 395 1.58 -11.30 -24.90
C GLU A 395 2.22 -10.32 -23.91
N GLY A 396 1.65 -10.16 -22.71
CA GLY A 396 2.11 -9.20 -21.71
C GLY A 396 3.48 -9.51 -21.09
N PRO A 397 3.72 -10.72 -20.55
CA PRO A 397 5.04 -11.14 -20.09
C PRO A 397 6.15 -11.01 -21.15
N ARG A 398 5.81 -11.21 -22.44
CA ARG A 398 6.73 -10.98 -23.55
C ARG A 398 7.06 -9.50 -23.74
N GLN A 399 6.08 -8.60 -23.58
CA GLN A 399 6.31 -7.15 -23.63
C GLN A 399 7.34 -6.72 -22.57
N VAL A 400 7.20 -7.19 -21.32
CA VAL A 400 8.15 -6.88 -20.24
C VAL A 400 9.56 -7.38 -20.62
N SER A 401 9.69 -8.64 -21.02
CA SER A 401 10.98 -9.21 -21.40
C SER A 401 11.62 -8.46 -22.59
N ALA A 402 10.83 -8.07 -23.58
CA ALA A 402 11.29 -7.31 -24.74
C ALA A 402 11.78 -5.89 -24.36
N GLU A 403 11.09 -5.22 -23.42
CA GLU A 403 11.48 -3.89 -22.92
C GLU A 403 12.85 -3.90 -22.22
N PHE A 404 13.21 -5.00 -21.54
CA PHE A 404 14.46 -5.12 -20.79
C PHE A 404 15.53 -5.97 -21.48
N GLU A 405 15.26 -6.48 -22.68
CA GLU A 405 16.15 -7.41 -23.39
C GLU A 405 17.56 -6.83 -23.61
N GLY A 406 17.66 -5.56 -23.99
CA GLY A 406 18.94 -4.88 -24.21
C GLY A 406 19.85 -4.89 -22.97
N LEU A 407 19.28 -4.71 -21.77
CA LEU A 407 20.02 -4.81 -20.50
C LEU A 407 20.36 -6.26 -20.16
N MET A 408 19.47 -7.21 -20.44
CA MET A 408 19.69 -8.63 -20.15
C MET A 408 20.77 -9.24 -21.07
N ARG A 409 20.87 -8.79 -22.32
CA ARG A 409 21.94 -9.19 -23.26
C ARG A 409 23.34 -8.93 -22.70
N MET A 410 23.50 -7.90 -21.87
CA MET A 410 24.76 -7.57 -21.21
C MET A 410 25.27 -8.69 -20.28
N VAL A 411 24.36 -9.51 -19.72
CA VAL A 411 24.70 -10.67 -18.88
C VAL A 411 24.74 -11.96 -19.69
N SER A 412 23.85 -12.11 -20.68
CA SER A 412 23.58 -13.40 -21.32
C SER A 412 24.52 -13.76 -22.48
N VAL A 413 25.07 -12.78 -23.20
CA VAL A 413 25.90 -13.04 -24.40
C VAL A 413 27.37 -13.12 -24.02
N LYS A 414 28.08 -14.22 -24.33
CA LYS A 414 29.52 -14.34 -24.05
C LYS A 414 30.39 -13.81 -25.22
N PRO A 415 31.49 -13.07 -24.97
CA PRO A 415 31.91 -12.56 -23.66
C PRO A 415 30.95 -11.47 -23.17
N SER A 416 30.53 -11.57 -21.90
CA SER A 416 29.49 -10.68 -21.35
C SER A 416 29.97 -9.23 -21.30
N GLY A 417 29.02 -8.29 -21.38
CA GLY A 417 29.38 -6.88 -21.22
C GLY A 417 29.98 -6.62 -19.85
N PHE A 418 29.56 -7.37 -18.82
CA PHE A 418 30.19 -7.31 -17.50
C PHE A 418 31.59 -7.93 -17.45
N GLU A 419 31.88 -8.99 -18.22
CA GLU A 419 33.25 -9.50 -18.34
C GLU A 419 34.18 -8.47 -18.99
N GLN A 420 33.70 -7.75 -20.00
CA GLN A 420 34.45 -6.65 -20.62
C GLN A 420 34.64 -5.48 -19.65
N TYR A 421 33.62 -5.17 -18.84
CA TYR A 421 33.71 -4.15 -17.81
C TYR A 421 34.67 -4.53 -16.67
N ASP A 422 34.65 -5.79 -16.23
CA ASP A 422 35.58 -6.30 -15.22
C ASP A 422 37.03 -6.08 -15.66
N GLN A 423 37.34 -6.33 -16.93
CA GLN A 423 38.67 -6.07 -17.48
C GLN A 423 39.04 -4.59 -17.41
N ILE A 424 38.11 -3.69 -17.76
CA ILE A 424 38.32 -2.23 -17.64
C ILE A 424 38.63 -1.85 -16.18
N ILE A 425 37.90 -2.41 -15.22
CA ILE A 425 38.15 -2.15 -13.79
C ILE A 425 39.49 -2.72 -13.33
N MET A 426 39.88 -3.91 -13.80
CA MET A 426 41.18 -4.50 -13.50
C MET A 426 42.34 -3.66 -14.05
N ASP A 427 42.23 -3.14 -15.26
CA ASP A 427 43.25 -2.29 -15.88
C ASP A 427 43.46 -0.99 -15.06
N VAL A 428 42.36 -0.36 -14.64
CA VAL A 428 42.40 0.86 -13.82
C VAL A 428 42.91 0.58 -12.40
N ALA A 429 42.48 -0.52 -11.79
CA ALA A 429 42.98 -0.94 -10.48
C ALA A 429 44.50 -1.22 -10.52
N SER A 430 44.99 -1.85 -11.59
CA SER A 430 46.41 -2.09 -11.81
C SER A 430 47.20 -0.78 -11.95
N ALA A 431 46.67 0.19 -12.70
CA ALA A 431 47.30 1.51 -12.85
C ALA A 431 47.30 2.34 -11.56
N LEU A 432 46.32 2.14 -10.67
CA LEU A 432 46.24 2.81 -9.37
C LEU A 432 47.31 2.31 -8.38
N GLY A 433 47.75 1.06 -8.55
CA GLY A 433 48.68 0.38 -7.66
C GLY A 433 48.12 0.13 -6.25
N GLU A 434 48.86 -0.62 -5.43
CA GLU A 434 48.45 -0.97 -4.06
C GLU A 434 48.96 0.04 -3.00
N GLN A 435 49.96 0.87 -3.32
CA GLN A 435 50.59 1.81 -2.37
C GLN A 435 51.10 3.09 -3.07
N GLY A 436 51.24 4.18 -2.31
CA GLY A 436 51.79 5.46 -2.79
C GLY A 436 50.84 6.24 -3.70
N ALA A 437 51.29 7.33 -4.30
CA ALA A 437 50.54 7.98 -5.39
C ALA A 437 50.93 7.33 -6.72
N PRO A 438 49.96 6.97 -7.60
CA PRO A 438 50.29 6.42 -8.91
C PRO A 438 50.97 7.46 -9.81
N ASP A 439 51.70 7.00 -10.83
CA ASP A 439 52.23 7.90 -11.86
C ASP A 439 51.04 8.57 -12.61
N PRO A 440 50.90 9.91 -12.55
CA PRO A 440 49.75 10.58 -13.14
C PRO A 440 49.64 10.38 -14.65
N LYS A 441 50.75 10.29 -15.39
CA LYS A 441 50.73 10.15 -16.86
C LYS A 441 50.28 8.75 -17.25
N VAL A 442 50.83 7.73 -16.58
CA VAL A 442 50.46 6.33 -16.84
C VAL A 442 48.98 6.12 -16.49
N PHE A 443 48.56 6.59 -15.32
CA PHE A 443 47.18 6.47 -14.87
C PHE A 443 46.20 7.18 -15.82
N GLN A 444 46.49 8.42 -16.23
CA GLN A 444 45.63 9.18 -17.15
C GLN A 444 45.50 8.49 -18.52
N ASN A 445 46.57 7.91 -19.05
CA ASN A 445 46.51 7.15 -20.31
C ASN A 445 45.60 5.91 -20.19
N VAL A 446 45.75 5.14 -19.10
CA VAL A 446 44.91 3.97 -18.85
C VAL A 446 43.45 4.37 -18.63
N LEU A 447 43.21 5.44 -17.88
CA LEU A 447 41.87 5.96 -17.62
C LEU A 447 41.18 6.44 -18.90
N HIS A 448 41.89 7.16 -19.76
CA HIS A 448 41.36 7.62 -21.05
C HIS A 448 40.97 6.43 -21.94
N ALA A 449 41.85 5.43 -22.06
CA ALA A 449 41.56 4.20 -22.80
C ALA A 449 40.36 3.45 -22.20
N SER A 450 40.30 3.33 -20.87
CA SER A 450 39.23 2.68 -20.12
C SER A 450 37.87 3.36 -20.33
N ARG A 451 37.83 4.70 -20.33
CA ARG A 451 36.63 5.48 -20.62
C ARG A 451 36.16 5.32 -22.06
N ALA A 452 37.09 5.34 -23.01
CA ALA A 452 36.77 5.10 -24.42
C ALA A 452 36.16 3.70 -24.61
N SER A 453 36.81 2.66 -24.04
CA SER A 453 36.31 1.28 -24.07
C SER A 453 34.94 1.13 -23.41
N LEU A 454 34.74 1.74 -22.24
CA LEU A 454 33.44 1.72 -21.56
C LEU A 454 32.38 2.45 -22.39
N SER A 455 32.67 3.62 -22.94
CA SER A 455 31.71 4.36 -23.77
C SER A 455 31.29 3.56 -25.01
N ALA A 456 32.24 2.86 -25.65
CA ALA A 456 31.98 1.98 -26.79
C ALA A 456 31.14 0.75 -26.37
N LEU A 457 31.41 0.20 -25.19
CA LEU A 457 30.63 -0.89 -24.61
C LEU A 457 29.19 -0.45 -24.36
N LEU A 458 28.99 0.69 -23.70
CA LEU A 458 27.67 1.24 -23.38
C LEU A 458 26.85 1.56 -24.63
N ALA A 459 27.51 2.04 -25.70
CA ALA A 459 26.85 2.31 -26.97
C ALA A 459 26.25 1.04 -27.61
N ARG A 460 26.85 -0.13 -27.40
CA ARG A 460 26.34 -1.42 -27.95
C ARG A 460 25.03 -1.88 -27.31
N TYR A 461 24.75 -1.46 -26.08
CA TYR A 461 23.57 -1.90 -25.32
C TYR A 461 22.46 -0.83 -25.25
N ASN A 462 22.54 0.22 -26.08
CA ASN A 462 21.60 1.33 -26.08
C ASN A 462 20.51 1.17 -27.15
N GLU A 463 19.74 0.09 -27.10
CA GLU A 463 18.76 -0.23 -28.13
C GLU A 463 17.55 0.72 -28.13
N ARG A 464 17.08 1.14 -26.95
CA ARG A 464 15.87 1.97 -26.79
C ARG A 464 16.18 3.36 -26.20
N GLY A 465 17.46 3.71 -26.04
CA GLY A 465 17.92 5.05 -25.68
C GLY A 465 17.99 5.36 -24.17
N TRP A 466 17.40 4.52 -23.32
CA TRP A 466 17.37 4.75 -21.86
C TRP A 466 18.36 3.87 -21.10
N GLU A 467 18.71 2.72 -21.67
CA GLU A 467 19.64 1.72 -21.10
C GLU A 467 21.00 2.34 -20.85
N ARG A 468 21.50 3.14 -21.80
CA ARG A 468 22.77 3.86 -21.66
C ARG A 468 22.80 4.74 -20.42
N ARG A 469 21.71 5.45 -20.11
CA ARG A 469 21.67 6.33 -18.92
C ARG A 469 21.78 5.53 -17.64
N VAL A 470 21.08 4.39 -17.55
CA VAL A 470 21.16 3.49 -16.39
C VAL A 470 22.59 2.95 -16.25
N LEU A 471 23.15 2.40 -17.33
CA LEU A 471 24.48 1.81 -17.30
C LEU A 471 25.57 2.86 -17.04
N GLU A 472 25.46 4.07 -17.58
CA GLU A 472 26.38 5.18 -17.28
C GLU A 472 26.37 5.53 -15.79
N ARG A 473 25.19 5.63 -15.15
CA ARG A 473 25.07 5.94 -13.70
C ARG A 473 25.62 4.85 -12.79
N ILE A 474 25.84 3.65 -13.30
CA ILE A 474 26.27 2.49 -12.51
C ILE A 474 27.73 2.15 -12.79
N LEU A 475 28.17 2.26 -14.05
CA LEU A 475 29.49 1.78 -14.49
C LEU A 475 30.53 2.89 -14.65
N MET A 476 30.13 4.16 -14.85
CA MET A 476 31.08 5.28 -14.87
C MET A 476 31.58 5.75 -13.50
N PRO A 477 30.78 5.75 -12.41
CA PRO A 477 31.19 6.27 -11.11
C PRO A 477 32.54 5.76 -10.59
N PRO A 478 32.88 4.46 -10.70
CA PRO A 478 34.18 3.97 -10.22
C PRO A 478 35.36 4.61 -10.96
N LEU A 479 35.23 4.88 -12.26
CA LEU A 479 36.26 5.55 -13.07
C LEU A 479 36.34 7.05 -12.80
N ARG A 480 35.22 7.71 -12.52
CA ARG A 480 35.18 9.14 -12.17
C ARG A 480 35.78 9.38 -10.79
N GLY A 481 35.36 8.60 -9.80
CA GLY A 481 35.91 8.70 -8.45
C GLY A 481 37.40 8.37 -8.40
N ALA A 482 37.86 7.36 -9.14
CA ALA A 482 39.29 7.05 -9.22
C ALA A 482 40.12 8.22 -9.80
N GLU A 483 39.61 8.91 -10.83
CA GLU A 483 40.25 10.11 -11.37
C GLU A 483 40.35 11.23 -10.33
N MET A 484 39.23 11.57 -9.71
CA MET A 484 39.16 12.62 -8.69
C MET A 484 40.07 12.31 -7.50
N ALA A 485 40.12 11.06 -7.08
CA ALA A 485 40.98 10.58 -6.01
C ALA A 485 42.48 10.70 -6.36
N VAL A 486 42.87 10.35 -7.60
CA VAL A 486 44.27 10.49 -8.05
C VAL A 486 44.68 11.95 -8.22
N LEU A 487 43.78 12.79 -8.76
CA LEU A 487 44.01 14.23 -8.89
C LEU A 487 44.18 14.88 -7.51
N GLY A 488 43.29 14.57 -6.56
CA GLY A 488 43.39 15.05 -5.18
C GLY A 488 44.68 14.60 -4.49
N ALA A 489 45.02 13.32 -4.56
CA ALA A 489 46.27 12.81 -3.98
C ALA A 489 47.52 13.41 -4.62
N SER A 490 47.49 13.69 -5.93
CA SER A 490 48.59 14.34 -6.64
C SER A 490 48.77 15.79 -6.20
N ALA A 491 47.67 16.51 -5.94
CA ALA A 491 47.70 17.87 -5.42
C ALA A 491 48.21 17.92 -3.97
N GLU A 492 47.71 17.04 -3.10
CA GLU A 492 48.20 16.91 -1.72
C GLU A 492 49.70 16.59 -1.67
N LEU A 493 50.17 15.69 -2.54
CA LEU A 493 51.59 15.36 -2.65
C LEU A 493 52.42 16.56 -3.14
N ALA A 494 51.94 17.30 -4.14
CA ALA A 494 52.61 18.49 -4.65
C ALA A 494 52.73 19.57 -3.57
N ASN A 495 51.65 19.80 -2.81
CA ASN A 495 51.63 20.76 -1.71
C ASN A 495 52.57 20.32 -0.58
N ARG A 496 52.58 19.03 -0.20
CA ARG A 496 53.52 18.51 0.80
C ARG A 496 54.97 18.71 0.37
N LYS A 497 55.30 18.39 -0.89
CA LYS A 497 56.64 18.57 -1.44
C LYS A 497 57.05 20.05 -1.47
N TRP A 498 56.13 20.97 -1.77
CA TRP A 498 56.36 22.42 -1.69
C TRP A 498 56.68 22.85 -0.26
N CYS A 499 55.88 22.41 0.72
CA CYS A 499 56.10 22.71 2.11
C CYS A 499 57.48 22.21 2.58
N GLU A 500 57.80 20.95 2.31
CA GLU A 500 59.06 20.31 2.73
C GLU A 500 60.30 20.91 2.03
N THR A 501 60.21 21.23 0.74
CA THR A 501 61.38 21.65 -0.05
C THR A 501 61.59 23.17 -0.05
N VAL A 502 60.50 23.93 -0.12
CA VAL A 502 60.56 25.39 -0.32
C VAL A 502 60.22 26.13 0.97
N VAL A 503 59.09 25.81 1.61
CA VAL A 503 58.65 26.55 2.82
C VAL A 503 59.59 26.31 4.00
N VAL A 504 59.90 25.05 4.32
CA VAL A 504 60.81 24.73 5.43
C VAL A 504 62.18 25.38 5.22
N THR A 505 62.73 25.29 4.02
CA THR A 505 64.04 25.90 3.75
C THR A 505 63.98 27.43 3.73
N TYR A 506 62.88 28.03 3.29
CA TYR A 506 62.65 29.46 3.44
C TYR A 506 62.61 29.87 4.92
N ASP A 507 61.91 29.09 5.74
CA ASP A 507 61.77 29.36 7.17
C ASP A 507 63.11 29.28 7.89
N GLU A 508 63.93 28.28 7.57
CA GLU A 508 65.27 28.12 8.14
C GLU A 508 66.24 29.23 7.71
N LEU A 509 66.20 29.63 6.44
CA LEU A 509 67.19 30.55 5.87
C LEU A 509 66.79 32.01 6.01
N LEU A 510 65.51 32.36 5.86
CA LEU A 510 65.07 33.73 5.62
C LEU A 510 63.95 34.20 6.54
N ALA A 511 63.12 33.32 7.10
CA ALA A 511 62.03 33.76 7.97
C ALA A 511 62.55 34.43 9.26
N GLY A 512 61.80 35.45 9.71
CA GLY A 512 62.17 36.24 10.89
C GLY A 512 63.34 37.22 10.68
N LYS A 513 63.93 37.27 9.47
CA LYS A 513 65.09 38.11 9.15
C LYS A 513 64.69 39.33 8.30
N PHE A 514 65.38 40.45 8.47
CA PHE A 514 65.24 41.61 7.60
C PHE A 514 65.87 41.28 6.22
N PRO A 515 65.21 41.59 5.07
CA PRO A 515 64.03 42.45 4.89
C PRO A 515 62.67 41.74 4.88
N PHE A 516 62.62 40.43 5.11
CA PHE A 516 61.37 39.64 5.02
C PHE A 516 60.42 39.87 6.21
N VAL A 517 60.97 40.28 7.35
CA VAL A 517 60.20 40.75 8.52
C VAL A 517 60.71 42.12 8.95
N MET A 518 59.79 43.05 9.15
CA MET A 518 60.08 44.40 9.64
C MET A 518 60.01 44.42 11.17
N GLY A 519 61.16 44.52 11.83
CA GLY A 519 61.23 44.62 13.29
C GLY A 519 62.54 45.25 13.76
N LYS A 520 62.50 46.06 14.82
CA LYS A 520 63.69 46.75 15.37
C LYS A 520 64.82 45.80 15.79
N ASN A 521 64.50 44.54 16.08
CA ASN A 521 65.44 43.49 16.51
C ASN A 521 65.50 42.30 15.54
N ALA A 522 65.01 42.45 14.30
CA ALA A 522 65.10 41.38 13.31
C ALA A 522 66.58 41.18 12.91
N ALA A 523 67.06 39.94 12.91
CA ALA A 523 68.39 39.64 12.42
C ALA A 523 68.47 39.89 10.90
N GLU A 524 69.61 40.33 10.38
CA GLU A 524 69.78 40.53 8.94
C GLU A 524 69.88 39.19 8.21
N ALA A 525 69.16 39.03 7.11
CA ALA A 525 69.32 37.89 6.22
C ALA A 525 70.70 37.97 5.55
N ARG A 526 71.47 36.88 5.59
CA ARG A 526 72.77 36.84 4.91
C ARG A 526 72.52 36.86 3.40
N LEU A 527 73.27 37.69 2.68
CA LEU A 527 73.15 37.77 1.22
C LEU A 527 73.35 36.40 0.55
N ALA A 528 74.27 35.58 1.07
CA ALA A 528 74.49 34.22 0.59
C ALA A 528 73.27 33.30 0.75
N ASP A 529 72.47 33.46 1.82
CA ASP A 529 71.25 32.67 2.03
C ASP A 529 70.13 33.13 1.09
N VAL A 530 70.03 34.44 0.85
CA VAL A 530 69.12 35.04 -0.13
C VAL A 530 69.46 34.56 -1.53
N GLU A 531 70.74 34.59 -1.91
CA GLU A 531 71.20 34.07 -3.19
C GLU A 531 70.91 32.58 -3.30
N ARG A 532 71.27 31.76 -2.30
CA ARG A 532 70.99 30.32 -2.31
C ARG A 532 69.50 29.99 -2.53
N PHE A 533 68.60 30.81 -1.99
CA PHE A 533 67.16 30.58 -2.15
C PHE A 533 66.62 31.08 -3.50
N PHE A 534 66.95 32.32 -3.89
CA PHE A 534 66.34 33.03 -5.01
C PHE A 534 67.17 33.07 -6.30
N GLN A 535 68.43 32.62 -6.30
CA GLN A 535 69.32 32.70 -7.46
C GLN A 535 68.64 32.07 -8.70
N PRO A 536 68.54 32.80 -9.83
CA PRO A 536 67.88 32.28 -11.02
C PRO A 536 68.47 30.95 -11.48
N ASN A 537 67.61 30.01 -11.88
CA ASN A 537 67.93 28.65 -12.36
C ASN A 537 68.54 27.70 -11.33
N THR A 538 69.39 28.18 -10.42
CA THR A 538 70.16 27.35 -9.49
C THR A 538 69.67 27.41 -8.05
N GLY A 539 68.95 28.45 -7.66
CA GLY A 539 68.39 28.61 -6.32
C GLY A 539 67.26 27.61 -6.06
N ILE A 540 67.02 27.32 -4.79
CA ILE A 540 66.09 26.27 -4.33
C ILE A 540 64.68 26.46 -4.92
N LEU A 541 64.19 27.70 -4.95
CA LEU A 541 62.89 28.03 -5.53
C LEU A 541 62.84 27.71 -7.03
N TRP A 542 63.88 28.08 -7.78
CA TRP A 542 63.94 27.88 -9.22
C TRP A 542 64.17 26.43 -9.61
N GLN A 543 64.93 25.67 -8.82
CA GLN A 543 65.08 24.23 -9.00
C GLN A 543 63.74 23.51 -8.79
N TYR A 544 62.99 23.85 -7.73
CA TYR A 544 61.66 23.30 -7.52
C TYR A 544 60.72 23.68 -8.68
N PHE A 545 60.73 24.95 -9.10
CA PHE A 545 59.93 25.43 -10.22
C PHE A 545 60.22 24.62 -11.50
N ALA A 546 61.50 24.49 -11.88
CA ALA A 546 61.90 23.78 -13.07
C ALA A 546 61.50 22.29 -13.04
N GLN A 547 61.60 21.65 -11.87
CA GLN A 547 61.33 20.22 -11.73
C GLN A 547 59.84 19.89 -11.58
N SER A 548 59.07 20.75 -10.90
CA SER A 548 57.72 20.39 -10.42
C SER A 548 56.60 21.29 -10.95
N VAL A 549 56.90 22.51 -11.41
CA VAL A 549 55.88 23.52 -11.78
C VAL A 549 55.96 23.92 -13.26
N GLN A 550 57.15 24.00 -13.84
CA GLN A 550 57.40 24.37 -15.23
C GLN A 550 56.64 23.53 -16.29
N PRO A 551 56.34 22.23 -16.06
CA PRO A 551 55.48 21.48 -16.98
C PRO A 551 54.10 22.10 -17.14
N ASP A 552 53.55 22.71 -16.09
CA ASP A 552 52.15 23.17 -16.00
C ASP A 552 52.01 24.70 -16.14
N VAL A 553 53.11 25.44 -16.03
CA VAL A 553 53.16 26.91 -16.07
C VAL A 553 54.02 27.40 -17.24
N GLU A 554 53.55 28.43 -17.95
CA GLU A 554 54.30 29.18 -18.96
C GLU A 554 54.64 30.59 -18.45
N GLN A 555 55.81 31.08 -18.87
CA GLN A 555 56.24 32.44 -18.56
C GLN A 555 55.72 33.39 -19.64
N THR A 556 54.90 34.37 -19.25
CA THR A 556 54.34 35.39 -20.15
C THR A 556 54.90 36.75 -19.75
N GLY A 557 55.95 37.21 -20.44
CA GLY A 557 56.65 38.44 -20.08
C GLY A 557 57.31 38.33 -18.70
N SER A 558 56.95 39.22 -17.78
CA SER A 558 57.42 39.18 -16.37
C SER A 558 56.54 38.33 -15.45
N GLY A 559 55.41 37.80 -15.93
CA GLY A 559 54.47 37.01 -15.16
C GLY A 559 54.50 35.53 -15.50
N PHE A 560 53.83 34.74 -14.67
CA PHE A 560 53.59 33.31 -14.88
C PHE A 560 52.09 33.08 -15.11
N ARG A 561 51.76 32.20 -16.06
CA ARG A 561 50.38 31.79 -16.36
C ARG A 561 50.33 30.27 -16.45
N MET A 562 49.22 29.66 -16.04
CA MET A 562 48.97 28.23 -16.27
C MET A 562 48.84 27.96 -17.77
N LYS A 563 49.46 26.88 -18.27
CA LYS A 563 49.28 26.46 -19.67
C LYS A 563 47.84 26.03 -19.91
N GLU A 564 47.36 26.26 -21.13
CA GLU A 564 46.02 25.84 -21.54
C GLU A 564 45.93 24.29 -21.50
N GLY A 565 44.97 23.77 -20.72
CA GLY A 565 44.82 22.32 -20.49
C GLY A 565 45.72 21.71 -19.41
N ALA A 566 46.51 22.52 -18.68
CA ALA A 566 47.25 22.02 -17.53
C ALA A 566 46.30 21.52 -16.43
N PRO A 567 46.53 20.34 -15.83
CA PRO A 567 45.72 19.85 -14.73
C PRO A 567 45.88 20.80 -13.53
N LEU A 568 44.80 21.45 -13.13
CA LEU A 568 44.77 22.25 -11.90
C LEU A 568 44.93 21.30 -10.70
N ARG A 569 46.15 21.23 -10.17
CA ARG A 569 46.47 20.51 -8.93
C ARG A 569 46.33 21.51 -7.76
N PHE A 570 45.12 21.71 -7.26
CA PHE A 570 44.87 22.49 -6.04
C PHE A 570 44.79 21.58 -4.82
#